data_AF-A0ABD1YWE9-F1
#
_entry.id   AF-A0ABD1YWE9-F1
#
_cell.length_a   1.000
_cell.length_b   1.000
_cell.length_c   1.000
_cell.angle_alpha   90.00
_cell.angle_beta   90.00
_cell.angle_gamma   90.00
#
_symmetry.space_group_name_H-M   'P 1'
#
loop_
_entity.id
_entity.type
_entity.pdbx_description
1 polymer ?
#
loop_
_entity_poly.entity_id
_entity_poly.type
_entity_poly.pdbx_seq_one_letter_code
_entity_poly.pdbx_strand_id
1 'polypeptide(L)'
;MVTLTRKQVGSSWKINTAALEQALTLLEAKGLAIAEVIHDDNTQVDSILHQHNIVSQKDLWHKCKNVMSKFKELLQEKRRSPNDSTVECAETIAQVAVFSIAQLKDYCRDNGLQQTGSKLQLVQRMSVHLKLPEAGANTEIQRQRPLKYPELAAHDLAYKLKSWIYTCAKNAAVRGDTTPQLLTLDIHNAANHWAGDHSTCRILPGVRKCVTENWSAGQMCKYPEGGETHKAVADFLKKYITEIKMKCYVRARENFISETFHSVINKFATKRIHFDTSHTARLACAAMDWNENIRREVWAVYHRASNDTAVRHRAKTNKALMDKTSVWKTALANRVFI
;
A
#
# COMPACT_ATOMS: atom_id res chain seq x y z
N MET A 1 31.83 -0.69 10.52
CA MET A 1 30.84 -1.58 9.89
C MET A 1 30.07 -2.22 11.03
N VAL A 2 28.74 -2.15 11.04
CA VAL A 2 27.89 -2.77 12.06
C VAL A 2 27.69 -4.23 11.64
N THR A 3 28.42 -5.15 12.28
CA THR A 3 28.32 -6.58 11.99
C THR A 3 27.79 -7.27 13.23
N LEU A 4 26.46 -7.47 13.27
CA LEU A 4 25.79 -8.19 14.36
C LEU A 4 25.27 -9.52 13.82
N THR A 5 25.60 -10.60 14.51
CA THR A 5 25.15 -11.95 14.15
C THR A 5 23.98 -12.38 15.01
N ARG A 6 23.08 -13.22 14.47
CA ARG A 6 21.93 -13.75 15.20
C ARG A 6 22.32 -14.52 16.48
N LYS A 7 23.53 -15.09 16.52
CA LYS A 7 24.09 -15.74 17.72
C LYS A 7 24.37 -14.75 18.86
N GLN A 8 24.71 -13.50 18.55
CA GLN A 8 25.04 -12.48 19.55
C GLN A 8 23.80 -11.83 20.18
N VAL A 9 22.67 -11.76 19.44
CA VAL A 9 21.48 -10.99 19.86
C VAL A 9 20.24 -11.87 20.11
N GLY A 10 20.34 -13.19 19.87
CA GLY A 10 19.32 -14.19 20.19
C GLY A 10 18.08 -14.21 19.29
N SER A 11 17.74 -13.12 18.59
CA SER A 11 16.61 -13.09 17.64
C SER A 11 16.80 -12.06 16.53
N SER A 12 16.14 -12.26 15.39
CA SER A 12 16.20 -11.32 14.25
C SER A 12 15.60 -9.94 14.56
N TRP A 13 14.62 -9.88 15.48
CA TRP A 13 14.01 -8.61 15.91
C TRP A 13 14.98 -7.77 16.74
N LYS A 14 15.70 -8.39 17.68
CA LYS A 14 16.74 -7.74 18.50
C LYS A 14 17.95 -7.27 17.69
N ILE A 15 18.24 -7.90 16.55
CA ILE A 15 19.31 -7.46 15.65
C ILE A 15 19.02 -6.06 15.10
N ASN A 16 17.79 -5.76 14.69
CA ASN A 16 17.47 -4.47 14.07
C ASN A 16 17.61 -3.31 15.06
N THR A 17 17.15 -3.49 16.31
CA THR A 17 17.27 -2.47 17.35
C THR A 17 18.71 -2.27 17.77
N ALA A 18 19.46 -3.35 18.01
CA ALA A 18 20.88 -3.27 18.34
C ALA A 18 21.72 -2.68 17.18
N ALA A 19 21.38 -3.00 15.94
CA ALA A 19 22.05 -2.43 14.77
C ALA A 19 21.77 -0.93 14.63
N LEU A 20 20.53 -0.50 14.91
CA LEU A 20 20.18 0.91 14.92
C LEU A 20 20.95 1.65 16.00
N GLU A 21 20.92 1.19 17.25
CA GLU A 21 21.67 1.81 18.36
C GLU A 21 23.16 1.93 18.02
N GLN A 22 23.79 0.85 17.54
CA GLN A 22 25.20 0.88 17.14
C GLN A 22 25.46 1.85 15.98
N ALA A 23 24.54 1.96 15.03
CA ALA A 23 24.66 2.91 13.93
C ALA A 23 24.54 4.37 14.42
N LEU A 24 23.59 4.66 15.32
CA LEU A 24 23.42 5.99 15.92
C LEU A 24 24.68 6.41 16.67
N THR A 25 25.20 5.56 17.57
CA THR A 25 26.44 5.85 18.31
C THR A 25 27.63 6.11 17.38
N LEU A 26 27.76 5.34 16.30
CA LEU A 26 28.87 5.52 15.34
C LEU A 26 28.75 6.84 14.56
N LEU A 27 27.52 7.27 14.24
CA LEU A 27 27.28 8.53 13.55
C LEU A 27 27.54 9.72 14.49
N GLU A 28 27.08 9.63 15.74
CA GLU A 28 27.35 10.63 16.79
C GLU A 28 28.85 10.76 17.06
N ALA A 29 29.59 9.64 17.17
CA ALA A 29 31.04 9.63 17.34
C ALA A 29 31.79 10.30 16.18
N LYS A 30 31.17 10.39 14.99
CA LYS A 30 31.69 11.11 13.83
C LYS A 30 31.25 12.58 13.77
N GLY A 31 30.57 13.08 14.80
CA GLY A 31 30.05 14.44 14.86
C GLY A 31 28.85 14.68 13.95
N LEU A 32 28.17 13.63 13.47
CA LEU A 32 26.98 13.79 12.62
C LEU A 32 25.73 13.91 13.48
N ALA A 33 25.12 15.10 13.48
CA ALA A 33 23.84 15.35 14.11
C ALA A 33 22.70 14.78 13.24
N ILE A 34 22.01 13.75 13.74
CA ILE A 34 20.87 13.14 13.04
C ILE A 34 19.59 13.86 13.48
N ALA A 35 19.00 14.64 12.58
CA ALA A 35 17.79 15.39 12.89
C ALA A 35 16.51 14.53 12.86
N GLU A 36 16.46 13.56 11.94
CA GLU A 36 15.23 12.82 11.62
C GLU A 36 15.56 11.44 11.04
N VAL A 37 14.78 10.42 11.42
CA VAL A 37 14.84 9.07 10.85
C VAL A 37 13.45 8.63 10.41
N ILE A 38 13.37 8.12 9.18
CA ILE A 38 12.14 7.57 8.60
C ILE A 38 12.25 6.05 8.60
N HIS A 39 11.23 5.38 9.15
CA HIS A 39 11.22 3.93 9.27
C HIS A 39 9.80 3.35 9.19
N ASP A 40 9.70 2.03 9.12
CA ASP A 40 8.43 1.31 9.17
C ASP A 40 7.69 1.54 10.51
N ASP A 41 6.46 1.05 10.61
CA ASP A 41 5.69 1.16 11.85
C ASP A 41 6.20 0.20 12.94
N ASN A 42 7.34 0.57 13.56
CA ASN A 42 8.00 -0.16 14.63
C ASN A 42 8.14 0.71 15.90
N THR A 43 7.46 0.30 16.96
CA THR A 43 7.43 1.02 18.24
C THR A 43 8.77 0.98 19.00
N GLN A 44 9.58 -0.06 18.82
CA GLN A 44 10.89 -0.16 19.47
C GLN A 44 11.86 0.87 18.89
N VAL A 45 11.82 1.06 17.57
CA VAL A 45 12.61 2.09 16.89
C VAL A 45 12.17 3.49 17.35
N ASP A 46 10.87 3.73 17.54
CA ASP A 46 10.40 5.00 18.08
C ASP A 46 10.99 5.30 19.45
N SER A 47 11.05 4.30 20.33
CA SER A 47 11.63 4.44 21.68
C SER A 47 13.12 4.80 21.62
N ILE A 48 13.89 4.12 20.76
CA ILE A 48 15.33 4.37 20.59
C ILE A 48 15.57 5.78 20.06
N LEU A 49 14.87 6.18 18.99
CA LEU A 49 15.01 7.52 18.41
C LEU A 49 14.65 8.62 19.42
N HIS A 50 13.63 8.39 20.25
CA HIS A 50 13.23 9.34 21.29
C HIS A 50 14.34 9.51 22.36
N GLN A 51 15.01 8.43 22.77
CA GLN A 51 16.13 8.49 23.72
C GLN A 51 17.30 9.32 23.19
N HIS A 52 17.53 9.30 21.88
CA HIS A 52 18.55 10.11 21.21
C HIS A 52 18.08 11.52 20.80
N ASN A 53 16.86 11.93 21.19
CA ASN A 53 16.24 13.20 20.78
C ASN A 53 16.15 13.37 19.24
N ILE A 54 15.99 12.27 18.51
CA ILE A 54 15.86 12.24 17.05
C ILE A 54 14.39 12.23 16.68
N VAL A 55 14.00 13.03 15.68
CA VAL A 55 12.61 13.00 15.19
C VAL A 55 12.32 11.68 14.49
N SER A 56 11.36 10.93 15.03
CA SER A 56 10.81 9.74 14.38
C SER A 56 9.73 10.11 13.36
N GLN A 57 9.89 9.66 12.12
CA GLN A 57 8.88 9.72 11.07
C GLN A 57 8.59 8.31 10.54
N LYS A 58 7.40 8.14 9.98
CA LYS A 58 6.96 6.85 9.45
C LYS A 58 6.93 6.84 7.94
N ASP A 59 7.23 5.68 7.37
CA ASP A 59 7.13 5.40 5.95
C ASP A 59 5.67 5.53 5.47
N LEU A 60 5.45 6.55 4.64
CA LEU A 60 4.14 6.88 4.08
C LEU A 60 3.70 5.85 3.03
N TRP A 61 4.64 5.25 2.32
CA TRP A 61 4.36 4.20 1.34
C TRP A 61 3.74 2.98 2.00
N HIS A 62 4.34 2.46 3.06
CA HIS A 62 3.82 1.32 3.80
C HIS A 62 2.45 1.64 4.40
N LYS A 63 2.29 2.84 4.96
CA LYS A 63 1.00 3.33 5.45
C LYS A 63 -0.07 3.31 4.37
N CYS A 64 0.20 3.91 3.21
CA CYS A 64 -0.78 3.98 2.14
C CYS A 64 -1.06 2.61 1.51
N LYS A 65 -0.04 1.72 1.43
CA LYS A 65 -0.21 0.34 0.98
C LYS A 65 -1.12 -0.44 1.91
N ASN A 66 -0.94 -0.31 3.22
CA ASN A 66 -1.76 -0.96 4.23
C ASN A 66 -3.20 -0.42 4.19
N VAL A 67 -3.39 0.90 4.12
CA VAL A 67 -4.72 1.51 3.97
C VAL A 67 -5.39 1.06 2.68
N MET A 68 -4.69 1.05 1.55
CA MET A 68 -5.22 0.55 0.28
C MET A 68 -5.63 -0.93 0.37
N SER A 69 -4.84 -1.77 1.05
CA SER A 69 -5.20 -3.17 1.27
C SER A 69 -6.49 -3.29 2.07
N LYS A 70 -6.61 -2.53 3.18
CA LYS A 70 -7.83 -2.49 3.99
C LYS A 70 -9.03 -1.91 3.26
N PHE A 71 -8.81 -0.94 2.38
CA PHE A 71 -9.86 -0.39 1.53
C PHE A 71 -10.32 -1.42 0.48
N LYS A 72 -9.42 -2.24 -0.05
CA LYS A 72 -9.78 -3.36 -0.93
C LYS A 72 -10.56 -4.45 -0.21
N GLU A 73 -10.29 -4.67 1.08
CA GLU A 73 -11.12 -5.57 1.92
C GLU A 73 -12.56 -5.04 2.04
N LEU A 74 -12.79 -3.72 2.01
CA LEU A 74 -14.13 -3.13 1.98
C LEU A 74 -14.92 -3.45 0.69
N LEU A 75 -14.22 -3.67 -0.44
CA LEU A 75 -14.83 -4.07 -1.72
C LEU A 75 -15.38 -5.49 -1.68
N GLN A 76 -14.74 -6.33 -0.86
CA GLN A 76 -15.11 -7.74 -0.75
C GLN A 76 -16.34 -7.83 0.14
N GLU A 77 -17.35 -8.57 -0.31
CA GLU A 77 -18.38 -9.03 0.61
C GLU A 77 -17.71 -9.73 1.79
N LYS A 78 -18.10 -9.33 3.02
CA LYS A 78 -17.77 -10.08 4.23
C LYS A 78 -18.05 -11.54 3.90
N ARG A 79 -17.03 -12.41 4.00
CA ARG A 79 -17.29 -13.85 3.98
C ARG A 79 -18.34 -14.10 5.05
N ARG A 80 -19.54 -14.56 4.66
CA ARG A 80 -20.31 -15.38 5.59
C ARG A 80 -19.35 -16.48 6.00
N SER A 81 -18.98 -16.51 7.26
CA SER A 81 -18.31 -17.67 7.82
C SER A 81 -19.20 -18.87 7.46
N PRO A 82 -18.67 -19.96 6.89
CA PRO A 82 -19.47 -21.15 6.61
C PRO A 82 -20.04 -21.78 7.89
N ASN A 83 -19.74 -21.21 9.07
CA ASN A 83 -20.33 -21.60 10.36
C ASN A 83 -21.86 -21.48 10.39
N ASP A 84 -22.50 -20.88 9.38
CA ASP A 84 -23.97 -20.77 9.30
C ASP A 84 -24.60 -21.70 8.25
N SER A 85 -23.78 -22.46 7.49
CA SER A 85 -24.26 -23.37 6.45
C SER A 85 -23.56 -24.71 6.61
N THR A 86 -24.31 -25.76 6.93
CA THR A 86 -23.76 -27.11 7.04
C THR A 86 -23.28 -27.59 5.67
N VAL A 87 -22.20 -28.37 5.69
CA VAL A 87 -21.60 -28.96 4.48
C VAL A 87 -22.62 -29.82 3.70
N GLU A 88 -23.60 -30.39 4.40
CA GLU A 88 -24.70 -31.18 3.84
C GLU A 88 -25.62 -30.40 2.92
N CYS A 89 -25.71 -29.08 3.08
CA CYS A 89 -26.53 -28.21 2.23
C CYS A 89 -25.79 -27.76 0.95
N ALA A 90 -24.58 -28.28 0.70
CA ALA A 90 -23.87 -27.97 -0.54
C ALA A 90 -24.50 -28.71 -1.72
N GLU A 91 -24.95 -27.97 -2.72
CA GLU A 91 -25.57 -28.47 -3.95
C GLU A 91 -24.57 -28.54 -5.11
N THR A 92 -23.38 -27.94 -4.94
CA THR A 92 -22.33 -27.88 -5.98
C THR A 92 -20.93 -28.12 -5.41
N ILE A 93 -20.05 -28.69 -6.25
CA ILE A 93 -18.62 -28.87 -5.92
C ILE A 93 -17.96 -27.54 -5.54
N ALA A 94 -18.40 -26.43 -6.17
CA ALA A 94 -17.90 -25.09 -5.89
C ALA A 94 -18.22 -24.61 -4.47
N GLN A 95 -19.41 -24.91 -3.95
CA GLN A 95 -19.77 -24.62 -2.56
C GLN A 95 -18.91 -25.46 -1.59
N VAL A 96 -18.69 -26.73 -1.90
CA VAL A 96 -17.81 -27.62 -1.11
C VAL A 96 -16.36 -27.10 -1.07
N ALA A 97 -15.84 -26.58 -2.18
CA ALA A 97 -14.47 -26.09 -2.29
C ALA A 97 -14.14 -24.88 -1.38
N VAL A 98 -15.15 -24.14 -0.94
CA VAL A 98 -14.99 -22.93 -0.11
C VAL A 98 -14.81 -23.26 1.37
N PHE A 99 -15.24 -24.44 1.85
CA PHE A 99 -15.09 -24.84 3.26
C PHE A 99 -13.62 -24.99 3.69
N SER A 100 -13.38 -24.83 4.99
CA SER A 100 -12.05 -25.04 5.58
C SER A 100 -11.67 -26.52 5.62
N ILE A 101 -10.38 -26.84 5.65
CA ILE A 101 -9.91 -28.23 5.76
C ILE A 101 -10.48 -28.92 7.01
N ALA A 102 -10.62 -28.18 8.12
CA ALA A 102 -11.23 -28.70 9.34
C ALA A 102 -12.68 -29.15 9.10
N GLN A 103 -13.52 -28.26 8.55
CA GLN A 103 -14.92 -28.58 8.23
C GLN A 103 -15.07 -29.75 7.26
N LEU A 104 -14.20 -29.84 6.26
CA LEU A 104 -14.19 -30.97 5.33
C LEU A 104 -13.82 -32.28 6.03
N LYS A 105 -12.84 -32.24 6.95
CA LYS A 105 -12.46 -33.42 7.75
C LYS A 105 -13.52 -33.82 8.76
N ASP A 106 -14.17 -32.86 9.39
CA ASP A 106 -15.27 -33.09 10.32
C ASP A 106 -16.42 -33.80 9.62
N TYR A 107 -16.85 -33.27 8.47
CA TYR A 107 -17.85 -33.93 7.64
C TYR A 107 -17.43 -35.34 7.21
N CYS A 108 -16.17 -35.52 6.78
CA CYS A 108 -15.67 -36.85 6.43
C CYS A 108 -15.72 -37.81 7.62
N ARG A 109 -15.32 -37.39 8.81
CA ARG A 109 -15.39 -38.21 10.03
C ARG A 109 -16.82 -38.62 10.34
N ASP A 110 -17.73 -37.65 10.32
CA ASP A 110 -19.12 -37.85 10.75
C ASP A 110 -19.90 -38.73 9.75
N ASN A 111 -19.43 -38.82 8.50
CA ASN A 111 -19.99 -39.67 7.44
C ASN A 111 -19.12 -40.92 7.13
N GLY A 112 -18.17 -41.28 8.00
CA GLY A 112 -17.35 -42.49 7.84
C GLY A 112 -16.37 -42.49 6.67
N LEU A 113 -16.06 -41.31 6.12
CA LEU A 113 -15.09 -41.10 5.04
C LEU A 113 -13.67 -40.89 5.59
N GLN A 114 -12.66 -41.24 4.79
CA GLN A 114 -11.27 -40.97 5.16
C GLN A 114 -11.04 -39.45 5.37
N GLN A 115 -10.20 -39.08 6.34
CA GLN A 115 -9.88 -37.68 6.67
C GLN A 115 -8.51 -37.23 6.15
N THR A 116 -7.73 -38.16 5.58
CA THR A 116 -6.39 -37.91 5.06
C THR A 116 -6.44 -37.38 3.63
N GLY A 117 -5.44 -36.58 3.27
CA GLY A 117 -5.27 -36.02 1.94
C GLY A 117 -5.23 -34.50 1.89
N SER A 118 -4.92 -33.99 0.70
CA SER A 118 -4.97 -32.57 0.35
C SER A 118 -6.42 -32.05 0.34
N LYS A 119 -6.60 -30.73 0.42
CA LYS A 119 -7.93 -30.11 0.37
C LYS A 119 -8.74 -30.54 -0.86
N LEU A 120 -8.09 -30.67 -2.02
CA LEU A 120 -8.74 -31.09 -3.26
C LEU A 120 -9.28 -32.52 -3.16
N GLN A 121 -8.51 -33.43 -2.55
CA GLN A 121 -8.93 -34.82 -2.34
C GLN A 121 -10.11 -34.93 -1.36
N LEU A 122 -10.14 -34.09 -0.33
CA LEU A 122 -11.28 -34.00 0.58
C LEU A 122 -12.54 -33.46 -0.13
N VAL A 123 -12.41 -32.39 -0.91
CA VAL A 123 -13.52 -31.83 -1.72
C VAL A 123 -14.07 -32.85 -2.70
N GLN A 124 -13.21 -33.61 -3.38
CA GLN A 124 -13.61 -34.64 -4.33
C GLN A 124 -14.35 -35.79 -3.63
N ARG A 125 -13.81 -36.29 -2.51
CA ARG A 125 -14.42 -37.35 -1.71
C ARG A 125 -15.83 -36.97 -1.24
N MET A 126 -16.01 -35.72 -0.84
CA MET A 126 -17.29 -35.19 -0.39
C MET A 126 -18.26 -34.94 -1.55
N SER A 127 -17.76 -34.44 -2.68
CA SER A 127 -18.57 -34.23 -3.88
C SER A 127 -19.16 -35.54 -4.42
N VAL A 128 -18.38 -36.62 -4.36
CA VAL A 128 -18.83 -37.97 -4.70
C VAL A 128 -19.87 -38.47 -3.70
N HIS A 129 -19.63 -38.28 -2.40
CA HIS A 129 -20.55 -38.72 -1.34
C HIS A 129 -21.91 -38.00 -1.40
N LEU A 130 -21.90 -36.68 -1.65
CA LEU A 130 -23.10 -35.86 -1.81
C LEU A 130 -23.76 -35.96 -3.20
N LYS A 131 -23.19 -36.78 -4.11
CA LYS A 131 -23.67 -36.95 -5.50
C LYS A 131 -23.83 -35.62 -6.24
N LEU A 132 -22.89 -34.71 -6.04
CA LEU A 132 -22.96 -33.39 -6.66
C LEU A 132 -22.69 -33.49 -8.16
N PRO A 133 -23.45 -32.78 -9.01
CA PRO A 133 -23.23 -32.80 -10.44
C PRO A 133 -21.81 -32.31 -10.77
N GLU A 134 -21.08 -33.07 -11.59
CA GLU A 134 -19.84 -32.61 -12.19
C GLU A 134 -20.15 -31.37 -13.03
N ALA A 135 -19.34 -30.33 -12.87
CA ALA A 135 -19.59 -29.03 -13.49
C ALA A 135 -19.50 -29.11 -15.02
N GLY A 136 -20.60 -29.46 -15.68
CA GLY A 136 -20.81 -29.29 -17.11
C GLY A 136 -20.95 -27.80 -17.43
N ALA A 137 -20.02 -27.30 -18.24
CA ALA A 137 -20.13 -26.08 -19.05
C ALA A 137 -20.76 -24.86 -18.36
N ASN A 138 -20.03 -24.23 -17.44
CA ASN A 138 -20.17 -22.79 -17.18
C ASN A 138 -18.83 -22.17 -16.79
N THR A 139 -17.87 -22.30 -17.70
CA THR A 139 -16.61 -21.56 -17.71
C THR A 139 -16.85 -20.08 -18.03
N GLU A 140 -17.56 -19.36 -17.16
CA GLU A 140 -17.50 -17.89 -17.09
C GLU A 140 -18.19 -17.29 -15.86
N ILE A 141 -19.17 -17.99 -15.27
CA ILE A 141 -19.97 -17.47 -14.15
C ILE A 141 -19.17 -17.43 -12.82
N GLN A 142 -18.08 -18.20 -12.71
CA GLN A 142 -17.26 -18.25 -11.48
C GLN A 142 -16.20 -17.14 -11.31
N ARG A 143 -16.15 -16.10 -12.16
CA ARG A 143 -15.09 -15.08 -12.06
C ARG A 143 -15.45 -13.74 -11.42
N GLN A 144 -16.71 -13.47 -11.09
CA GLN A 144 -17.05 -12.20 -10.43
C GLN A 144 -17.98 -12.45 -9.25
N ARG A 145 -17.39 -12.62 -8.07
CA ARG A 145 -18.13 -12.41 -6.83
C ARG A 145 -18.72 -10.98 -6.88
N PRO A 146 -20.02 -10.79 -6.61
CA PRO A 146 -20.56 -9.45 -6.54
C PRO A 146 -19.76 -8.65 -5.51
N LEU A 147 -19.30 -7.48 -5.92
CA LEU A 147 -18.61 -6.57 -5.02
C LEU A 147 -19.66 -5.88 -4.17
N LYS A 148 -19.37 -5.68 -2.89
CA LYS A 148 -20.29 -4.97 -1.99
C LYS A 148 -20.53 -3.53 -2.48
N TYR A 149 -19.47 -2.89 -3.02
CA TYR A 149 -19.51 -1.55 -3.56
C TYR A 149 -18.84 -1.53 -4.95
N PRO A 150 -19.60 -1.79 -6.03
CA PRO A 150 -19.04 -1.91 -7.38
C PRO A 150 -18.41 -0.60 -7.89
N GLU A 151 -18.91 0.56 -7.45
CA GLU A 151 -18.42 1.88 -7.88
C GLU A 151 -16.96 2.10 -7.48
N LEU A 152 -16.58 1.60 -6.30
CA LEU A 152 -15.22 1.73 -5.78
C LEU A 152 -14.21 0.99 -6.66
N ALA A 153 -14.60 -0.17 -7.23
CA ALA A 153 -13.76 -0.94 -8.14
C ALA A 153 -13.78 -0.39 -9.57
N ALA A 154 -14.96 0.04 -10.07
CA ALA A 154 -15.12 0.61 -11.40
C ALA A 154 -14.21 1.83 -11.63
N HIS A 155 -13.94 2.59 -10.57
CA HIS A 155 -13.13 3.80 -10.63
C HIS A 155 -11.72 3.66 -10.03
N ASP A 156 -11.30 2.45 -9.66
CA ASP A 156 -10.03 2.15 -8.99
C ASP A 156 -9.76 3.07 -7.78
N LEU A 157 -10.79 3.28 -6.95
CA LEU A 157 -10.72 4.23 -5.85
C LEU A 157 -9.72 3.80 -4.77
N ALA A 158 -9.37 2.51 -4.69
CA ALA A 158 -8.28 2.05 -3.83
C ALA A 158 -6.94 2.67 -4.21
N TYR A 159 -6.62 2.70 -5.50
CA TYR A 159 -5.39 3.33 -5.99
C TYR A 159 -5.47 4.86 -5.90
N LYS A 160 -6.64 5.44 -6.20
CA LYS A 160 -6.84 6.89 -6.03
C LYS A 160 -6.73 7.33 -4.57
N LEU A 161 -7.18 6.52 -3.62
CA LEU A 161 -7.00 6.76 -2.18
C LEU A 161 -5.51 6.84 -1.83
N LYS A 162 -4.71 5.89 -2.32
CA LYS A 162 -3.25 5.93 -2.16
C LYS A 162 -2.70 7.26 -2.66
N SER A 163 -3.02 7.63 -3.90
CA SER A 163 -2.55 8.88 -4.51
C SER A 163 -3.02 10.13 -3.74
N TRP A 164 -4.25 10.13 -3.26
CA TRP A 164 -4.85 11.22 -2.50
C TRP A 164 -4.10 11.48 -1.20
N ILE A 165 -3.86 10.42 -0.40
CA ILE A 165 -3.13 10.53 0.88
C ILE A 165 -1.73 11.13 0.65
N TYR A 166 -1.02 10.70 -0.40
CA TYR A 166 0.26 11.29 -0.76
C TYR A 166 0.17 12.78 -1.10
N THR A 167 -0.83 13.19 -1.88
CA THR A 167 -1.04 14.60 -2.21
C THR A 167 -1.36 15.42 -0.97
N CYS A 168 -2.23 14.93 -0.07
CA CYS A 168 -2.54 15.60 1.19
C CYS A 168 -1.29 15.78 2.06
N ALA A 169 -0.50 14.71 2.22
CA ALA A 169 0.72 14.72 3.03
C ALA A 169 1.80 15.63 2.44
N LYS A 170 1.98 15.62 1.11
CA LYS A 170 2.89 16.55 0.41
C LYS A 170 2.45 17.99 0.58
N ASN A 171 1.15 18.27 0.44
CA ASN A 171 0.64 19.63 0.62
C ASN A 171 0.84 20.10 2.08
N ALA A 172 0.61 19.24 3.07
CA ALA A 172 0.93 19.54 4.47
C ALA A 172 2.41 19.88 4.67
N ALA A 173 3.31 19.08 4.08
CA ALA A 173 4.74 19.31 4.16
C ALA A 173 5.18 20.63 3.51
N VAL A 174 4.63 20.98 2.34
CA VAL A 174 4.91 22.25 1.63
C VAL A 174 4.43 23.45 2.45
N ARG A 175 3.31 23.34 3.14
CA ARG A 175 2.76 24.39 4.01
C ARG A 175 3.52 24.52 5.33
N GLY A 176 4.38 23.56 5.66
CA GLY A 176 5.01 23.49 6.97
C GLY A 176 4.04 23.12 8.10
N ASP A 177 2.90 22.50 7.76
CA ASP A 177 1.90 22.11 8.74
C ASP A 177 2.47 21.02 9.66
N THR A 178 2.45 21.28 10.96
CA THR A 178 2.88 20.32 11.98
C THR A 178 1.70 19.60 12.63
N THR A 179 0.46 20.01 12.33
CA THR A 179 -0.76 19.54 12.98
C THR A 179 -1.42 18.40 12.17
N PRO A 180 -1.66 17.22 12.78
CA PRO A 180 -2.32 16.10 12.09
C PRO A 180 -3.81 16.32 11.78
N GLN A 181 -4.45 17.31 12.41
CA GLN A 181 -5.87 17.65 12.24
C GLN A 181 -6.17 18.00 10.78
N LEU A 182 -5.41 18.95 10.23
CA LEU A 182 -5.63 19.44 8.87
C LEU A 182 -5.34 18.34 7.83
N LEU A 183 -4.28 17.54 8.05
CA LEU A 183 -3.99 16.38 7.20
C LEU A 183 -5.13 15.35 7.24
N THR A 184 -5.68 15.07 8.41
CA THR A 184 -6.77 14.09 8.58
C THR A 184 -8.04 14.59 7.91
N LEU A 185 -8.41 15.86 8.11
CA LEU A 185 -9.54 16.51 7.45
C LEU A 185 -9.41 16.46 5.91
N ASP A 186 -8.22 16.75 5.40
CA ASP A 186 -7.92 16.71 3.98
C ASP A 186 -8.08 15.30 3.37
N ILE A 187 -7.58 14.28 4.09
CA ILE A 187 -7.75 12.89 3.66
C ILE A 187 -9.23 12.47 3.74
N HIS A 188 -9.96 12.87 4.78
CA HIS A 188 -11.39 12.54 4.95
C HIS A 188 -12.25 13.16 3.85
N ASN A 189 -11.89 14.34 3.37
CA ASN A 189 -12.55 15.02 2.25
C ASN A 189 -12.51 14.20 0.94
N ALA A 190 -11.71 13.12 0.84
CA ALA A 190 -11.81 12.19 -0.29
C ALA A 190 -13.24 11.64 -0.48
N ALA A 191 -13.96 11.38 0.62
CA ALA A 191 -15.30 10.83 0.58
C ALA A 191 -16.29 11.77 -0.14
N ASN A 192 -16.32 13.04 0.28
CA ASN A 192 -17.14 14.10 -0.30
C ASN A 192 -16.68 14.44 -1.72
N HIS A 193 -15.36 14.54 -1.94
CA HIS A 193 -14.78 14.83 -3.25
C HIS A 193 -15.22 13.80 -4.31
N TRP A 194 -15.19 12.50 -3.98
CA TRP A 194 -15.65 11.47 -4.92
C TRP A 194 -17.18 11.40 -5.04
N ALA A 195 -17.93 11.92 -4.07
CA ALA A 195 -19.37 12.13 -4.20
C ALA A 195 -19.74 13.32 -5.10
N GLY A 196 -18.76 14.16 -5.47
CA GLY A 196 -18.99 15.37 -6.26
C GLY A 196 -19.23 16.63 -5.43
N ASP A 197 -19.07 16.55 -4.10
CA ASP A 197 -19.01 17.73 -3.23
C ASP A 197 -17.57 18.25 -3.18
N HIS A 198 -17.39 19.50 -3.62
CA HIS A 198 -16.11 20.17 -3.67
C HIS A 198 -16.03 21.38 -2.74
N SER A 199 -17.01 21.57 -1.85
CA SER A 199 -17.06 22.66 -0.87
C SER A 199 -15.78 22.71 -0.03
N THR A 200 -15.43 21.58 0.60
CA THR A 200 -14.24 21.47 1.46
C THR A 200 -12.95 21.49 0.65
N CYS A 201 -12.97 21.05 -0.61
CA CYS A 201 -11.82 21.17 -1.51
C CYS A 201 -11.39 22.63 -1.73
N ARG A 202 -12.34 23.58 -1.75
CA ARG A 202 -12.09 25.02 -1.96
C ARG A 202 -11.56 25.73 -0.71
N ILE A 203 -11.92 25.22 0.47
CA ILE A 203 -11.51 25.79 1.76
C ILE A 203 -10.15 25.25 2.18
N LEU A 204 -9.87 23.97 1.87
CA LEU A 204 -8.60 23.36 2.21
C LEU A 204 -7.45 23.99 1.41
N PRO A 205 -6.35 24.37 2.08
CA PRO A 205 -5.22 24.96 1.40
C PRO A 205 -4.53 23.95 0.48
N GLY A 206 -4.01 24.42 -0.67
CA GLY A 206 -3.25 23.61 -1.63
C GLY A 206 -3.91 23.53 -3.01
N VAL A 207 -3.10 23.16 -4.01
CA VAL A 207 -3.55 23.12 -5.40
C VAL A 207 -4.24 21.79 -5.68
N ARG A 208 -5.55 21.84 -5.97
CA ARG A 208 -6.32 20.68 -6.44
C ARG A 208 -6.90 20.96 -7.81
N LYS A 209 -6.87 19.94 -8.66
CA LYS A 209 -7.41 19.99 -10.02
C LYS A 209 -8.88 20.46 -10.05
N CYS A 210 -9.72 19.97 -9.14
CA CYS A 210 -11.12 20.36 -9.08
C CYS A 210 -11.34 21.85 -8.73
N VAL A 211 -10.40 22.46 -8.02
CA VAL A 211 -10.44 23.89 -7.69
C VAL A 211 -9.89 24.71 -8.86
N THR A 212 -8.75 24.31 -9.41
CA THR A 212 -8.13 25.03 -10.54
C THR A 212 -8.97 24.99 -11.81
N GLU A 213 -9.74 23.92 -12.02
CA GLU A 213 -10.63 23.76 -13.18
C GLU A 213 -12.10 24.11 -12.87
N ASN A 214 -12.40 24.68 -11.70
CA ASN A 214 -13.74 25.11 -11.29
C ASN A 214 -14.84 24.06 -11.51
N TRP A 215 -14.62 22.83 -11.03
CA TRP A 215 -15.60 21.75 -11.21
C TRP A 215 -16.93 22.10 -10.51
N SER A 216 -18.05 21.90 -11.21
CA SER A 216 -19.40 22.09 -10.67
C SER A 216 -19.79 20.97 -9.69
N ALA A 217 -20.83 21.19 -8.89
CA ALA A 217 -21.37 20.14 -8.02
C ALA A 217 -21.78 18.90 -8.84
N GLY A 218 -21.46 17.71 -8.34
CA GLY A 218 -21.73 16.44 -9.02
C GLY A 218 -20.81 16.14 -10.20
N GLN A 219 -19.98 17.08 -10.64
CA GLN A 219 -19.00 16.84 -11.71
C GLN A 219 -17.99 15.79 -11.25
N MET A 220 -17.70 14.83 -12.14
CA MET A 220 -16.76 13.73 -11.85
C MET A 220 -17.12 12.91 -10.61
N CYS A 221 -18.39 12.93 -10.17
CA CYS A 221 -18.94 12.04 -9.16
C CYS A 221 -18.63 10.56 -9.50
N LYS A 222 -18.40 9.75 -8.46
CA LYS A 222 -18.06 8.32 -8.53
C LYS A 222 -19.12 7.47 -7.86
N TYR A 223 -19.86 8.03 -6.91
CA TYR A 223 -21.00 7.42 -6.22
C TYR A 223 -21.90 8.54 -5.67
N PRO A 224 -23.21 8.31 -5.50
CA PRO A 224 -24.13 9.34 -5.05
C PRO A 224 -23.81 9.84 -3.63
N GLU A 225 -23.94 11.15 -3.43
CA GLU A 225 -23.78 11.77 -2.12
C GLU A 225 -24.85 11.24 -1.16
N GLY A 226 -24.41 10.82 0.02
CA GLY A 226 -25.26 10.28 1.09
C GLY A 226 -25.69 8.81 0.90
N GLY A 227 -25.33 8.21 -0.23
CA GLY A 227 -25.54 6.78 -0.51
C GLY A 227 -24.72 5.85 0.40
N GLU A 228 -24.98 4.54 0.30
CA GLU A 228 -24.30 3.53 1.11
C GLU A 228 -22.78 3.55 0.89
N THR A 229 -22.33 3.61 -0.36
CA THR A 229 -20.91 3.69 -0.72
C THR A 229 -20.25 4.94 -0.14
N HIS A 230 -20.93 6.10 -0.15
CA HIS A 230 -20.40 7.33 0.44
C HIS A 230 -20.15 7.18 1.95
N LYS A 231 -21.17 6.69 2.67
CA LYS A 231 -21.09 6.46 4.12
C LYS A 231 -20.00 5.44 4.46
N ALA A 232 -19.91 4.35 3.71
CA ALA A 232 -18.91 3.31 3.93
C ALA A 232 -17.47 3.83 3.74
N VAL A 233 -17.22 4.69 2.74
CA VAL A 233 -15.92 5.33 2.55
C VAL A 233 -15.62 6.29 3.70
N ALA A 234 -16.58 7.12 4.09
CA ALA A 234 -16.41 8.06 5.21
C ALA A 234 -16.09 7.33 6.53
N ASP A 235 -16.82 6.26 6.85
CA ASP A 235 -16.60 5.46 8.06
C ASP A 235 -15.26 4.72 8.03
N PHE A 236 -14.86 4.23 6.86
CA PHE A 236 -13.53 3.65 6.66
C PHE A 236 -12.44 4.67 6.97
N LEU A 237 -12.53 5.89 6.42
CA LEU A 237 -11.53 6.93 6.63
C LEU A 237 -11.48 7.33 8.11
N LYS A 238 -12.62 7.54 8.76
CA LYS A 238 -12.69 7.83 10.21
C LYS A 238 -12.01 6.74 11.05
N LYS A 239 -12.16 5.47 10.70
CA LYS A 239 -11.57 4.34 11.45
C LYS A 239 -10.05 4.21 11.26
N TYR A 240 -9.58 4.38 10.03
CA TYR A 240 -8.18 4.06 9.67
C TYR A 240 -7.26 5.28 9.60
N ILE A 241 -7.81 6.46 9.38
CA ILE A 241 -7.12 7.75 9.28
C ILE A 241 -7.56 8.61 10.46
N THR A 242 -6.89 8.45 11.59
CA THR A 242 -7.09 9.28 12.79
C THR A 242 -5.89 10.18 13.00
N GLU A 243 -6.06 11.29 13.72
CA GLU A 243 -4.97 12.23 14.01
C GLU A 243 -3.77 11.54 14.67
N ILE A 244 -4.04 10.65 15.64
CA ILE A 244 -3.03 9.83 16.31
C ILE A 244 -2.24 8.98 15.30
N LYS A 245 -2.94 8.36 14.35
CA LYS A 245 -2.35 7.51 13.31
C LYS A 245 -1.69 8.31 12.19
N MET A 246 -1.93 9.61 12.08
CA MET A 246 -1.43 10.48 11.01
C MET A 246 -0.33 11.46 11.45
N LYS A 247 -0.11 11.63 12.77
CA LYS A 247 0.88 12.56 13.36
C LYS A 247 2.30 12.49 12.77
N CYS A 248 2.73 11.30 12.39
CA CYS A 248 4.07 11.01 11.89
C CYS A 248 4.18 11.02 10.36
N TYR A 249 3.18 11.57 9.66
CA TYR A 249 3.13 11.63 8.19
C TYR A 249 2.97 13.07 7.65
N VAL A 250 2.87 14.09 8.51
CA VAL A 250 2.66 15.49 8.12
C VAL A 250 3.83 16.08 7.31
N ARG A 251 5.04 15.56 7.49
CA ARG A 251 6.26 16.07 6.83
C ARG A 251 6.58 15.42 5.48
N ALA A 252 5.91 14.30 5.16
CA ALA A 252 5.98 13.56 3.89
C ALA A 252 7.33 13.69 3.14
N ARG A 253 8.41 13.13 3.72
CA ARG A 253 9.76 13.16 3.11
C ARG A 253 9.90 12.31 1.87
N GLU A 254 8.94 11.41 1.65
CA GLU A 254 8.92 10.45 0.57
C GLU A 254 8.00 10.91 -0.55
N ASN A 255 8.45 10.77 -1.80
CA ASN A 255 7.60 10.97 -2.94
C ASN A 255 6.98 9.63 -3.42
N PHE A 256 5.80 9.69 -4.02
CA PHE A 256 5.04 8.52 -4.48
C PHE A 256 5.82 7.56 -5.40
N ILE A 257 6.91 8.03 -6.04
CA ILE A 257 7.67 7.29 -7.06
C ILE A 257 8.96 6.68 -6.51
N SER A 258 9.72 7.43 -5.71
CA SER A 258 10.91 6.90 -5.04
C SER A 258 10.52 5.88 -3.98
N GLU A 259 9.24 5.85 -3.60
CA GLU A 259 8.63 5.05 -2.54
C GLU A 259 9.31 5.37 -1.22
N THR A 260 10.53 4.84 -1.03
CA THR A 260 11.44 5.06 0.09
C THR A 260 12.89 4.88 -0.34
N PHE A 261 13.83 5.34 0.50
CA PHE A 261 15.25 5.06 0.28
C PHE A 261 15.52 3.56 0.18
N HIS A 262 14.76 2.75 0.92
CA HIS A 262 14.80 1.30 0.87
C HIS A 262 14.49 0.74 -0.52
N SER A 263 13.50 1.29 -1.24
CA SER A 263 13.23 0.91 -2.63
C SER A 263 14.39 1.25 -3.57
N VAL A 264 15.07 2.38 -3.34
CA VAL A 264 16.29 2.73 -4.10
C VAL A 264 17.44 1.79 -3.77
N ILE A 265 17.63 1.40 -2.50
CA ILE A 265 18.60 0.35 -2.14
C ILE A 265 18.29 -0.94 -2.90
N ASN A 266 17.04 -1.40 -2.93
CA ASN A 266 16.69 -2.65 -3.62
C ASN A 266 17.00 -2.60 -5.13
N LYS A 267 17.04 -1.43 -5.76
CA LYS A 267 17.44 -1.26 -7.18
C LYS A 267 18.93 -1.54 -7.40
N PHE A 268 19.80 -1.15 -6.45
CA PHE A 268 21.26 -1.30 -6.59
C PHE A 268 21.81 -2.53 -5.85
N ALA A 269 21.22 -2.88 -4.72
CA ALA A 269 21.58 -3.98 -3.85
C ALA A 269 20.32 -4.80 -3.50
N THR A 270 19.87 -5.62 -4.46
CA THR A 270 18.68 -6.46 -4.29
C THR A 270 18.87 -7.45 -3.14
N LYS A 271 17.87 -7.60 -2.25
CA LYS A 271 17.89 -8.55 -1.11
C LYS A 271 18.16 -10.02 -1.48
N ARG A 272 17.94 -10.39 -2.74
CA ARG A 272 18.05 -11.77 -3.23
C ARG A 272 19.46 -12.16 -3.66
N ILE A 273 20.39 -11.20 -3.71
CA ILE A 273 21.75 -11.41 -4.20
C ILE A 273 22.71 -11.03 -3.08
N HIS A 274 23.58 -11.96 -2.71
CA HIS A 274 24.68 -11.69 -1.80
C HIS A 274 25.79 -10.95 -2.55
N PHE A 275 26.23 -9.83 -1.99
CA PHE A 275 27.30 -9.02 -2.54
C PHE A 275 28.41 -8.91 -1.49
N ASP A 276 29.43 -9.75 -1.57
CA ASP A 276 30.47 -9.75 -0.54
C ASP A 276 31.45 -8.59 -0.70
N THR A 277 31.76 -8.20 -1.94
CA THR A 277 32.79 -7.18 -2.25
C THR A 277 32.24 -5.84 -2.72
N SER A 278 31.02 -5.83 -3.30
CA SER A 278 30.45 -4.62 -3.94
C SER A 278 29.30 -3.96 -3.16
N HIS A 279 28.95 -4.48 -1.98
CA HIS A 279 27.80 -3.97 -1.22
C HIS A 279 27.93 -2.49 -0.88
N THR A 280 29.10 -2.07 -0.37
CA THR A 280 29.38 -0.67 -0.02
C THR A 280 29.26 0.25 -1.23
N ALA A 281 29.83 -0.13 -2.37
CA ALA A 281 29.76 0.66 -3.60
C ALA A 281 28.31 0.80 -4.12
N ARG A 282 27.52 -0.27 -4.03
CA ARG A 282 26.10 -0.27 -4.42
C ARG A 282 25.24 0.59 -3.48
N LEU A 283 25.50 0.54 -2.17
CA LEU A 283 24.85 1.43 -1.21
C LEU A 283 25.22 2.90 -1.47
N ALA A 284 26.48 3.18 -1.79
CA ALA A 284 26.90 4.53 -2.18
C ALA A 284 26.19 5.00 -3.46
N CYS A 285 26.04 4.13 -4.47
CA CYS A 285 25.24 4.43 -5.67
C CYS A 285 23.77 4.72 -5.33
N ALA A 286 23.17 3.93 -4.43
CA ALA A 286 21.79 4.16 -3.98
C ALA A 286 21.65 5.51 -3.27
N ALA A 287 22.60 5.87 -2.40
CA ALA A 287 22.64 7.15 -1.71
C ALA A 287 22.77 8.33 -2.69
N MET A 288 23.64 8.22 -3.70
CA MET A 288 23.77 9.23 -4.75
C MET A 288 22.49 9.37 -5.59
N ASP A 289 21.89 8.25 -6.05
CA ASP A 289 20.63 8.24 -6.81
C ASP A 289 19.49 8.86 -6.01
N TRP A 290 19.42 8.59 -4.70
CA TRP A 290 18.46 9.18 -3.78
C TRP A 290 18.67 10.68 -3.61
N ASN A 291 19.88 11.11 -3.24
CA ASN A 291 20.18 12.52 -3.00
C ASN A 291 19.90 13.38 -4.25
N GLU A 292 20.20 12.88 -5.44
CA GLU A 292 19.95 13.59 -6.69
C GLU A 292 18.45 13.67 -7.02
N ASN A 293 17.67 12.62 -6.73
CA ASN A 293 16.28 12.50 -7.20
C ASN A 293 15.19 12.67 -6.12
N ILE A 294 15.53 12.83 -4.84
CA ILE A 294 14.54 12.87 -3.75
C ILE A 294 13.60 14.07 -3.87
N ARG A 295 14.12 15.21 -4.34
CA ARG A 295 13.35 16.44 -4.54
C ARG A 295 12.63 16.51 -5.89
N ARG A 296 12.70 15.46 -6.71
CA ARG A 296 12.11 15.46 -8.05
C ARG A 296 10.59 15.63 -7.96
N GLU A 297 10.08 16.66 -8.63
CA GLU A 297 8.65 16.91 -8.70
C GLU A 297 7.94 15.84 -9.54
N VAL A 298 6.68 15.58 -9.16
CA VAL A 298 5.81 14.65 -9.88
C VAL A 298 4.74 15.47 -10.57
N TRP A 299 4.87 15.62 -11.88
CA TRP A 299 3.82 16.16 -12.72
C TRP A 299 3.10 14.98 -13.36
N ALA A 300 1.82 14.78 -13.05
CA ALA A 300 1.03 13.83 -13.82
C ALA A 300 0.66 14.51 -15.15
N VAL A 301 1.48 14.35 -16.20
CA VAL A 301 1.06 14.75 -17.54
C VAL A 301 0.08 13.69 -18.05
N TYR A 302 -1.17 14.11 -18.24
CA TYR A 302 -2.20 13.29 -18.87
C TYR A 302 -1.96 13.29 -20.38
N HIS A 303 -1.23 12.32 -20.91
CA HIS A 303 -1.28 12.08 -22.36
C HIS A 303 -2.60 11.36 -22.68
N ARG A 304 -3.55 12.09 -23.26
CA ARG A 304 -4.67 11.48 -23.98
C ARG A 304 -4.04 10.84 -25.22
N ALA A 305 -4.06 9.50 -25.30
CA ALA A 305 -3.70 8.84 -26.55
C ALA A 305 -4.58 9.47 -27.65
N SER A 306 -3.97 10.00 -28.70
CA SER A 306 -4.70 10.50 -29.86
C SER A 306 -5.53 9.34 -30.39
N ASN A 307 -6.83 9.56 -30.51
CA ASN A 307 -7.77 8.60 -31.07
C ASN A 307 -7.50 8.47 -32.57
N ASP A 308 -6.48 7.70 -32.93
CA ASP A 308 -6.39 7.16 -34.28
C ASP A 308 -6.10 5.66 -34.19
N THR A 309 -6.93 4.91 -34.90
CA THR A 309 -7.03 3.45 -34.99
C THR A 309 -7.78 2.73 -33.87
N ALA A 310 -8.84 2.06 -34.33
CA ALA A 310 -9.84 1.36 -33.55
C ALA A 310 -9.29 0.08 -32.91
N VAL A 311 -8.76 0.19 -31.69
CA VAL A 311 -8.75 -0.93 -30.73
C VAL A 311 -8.99 -0.36 -29.34
N ARG A 312 -10.11 -0.74 -28.71
CA ARG A 312 -10.46 -0.37 -27.33
C ARG A 312 -9.53 -1.09 -26.33
N HIS A 313 -8.26 -0.70 -26.27
CA HIS A 313 -7.45 -0.93 -25.07
C HIS A 313 -7.72 0.22 -24.09
N ARG A 314 -8.02 -0.13 -22.83
CA ARG A 314 -8.11 0.80 -21.70
C ARG A 314 -7.07 1.89 -21.86
N ALA A 315 -7.49 3.16 -21.92
CA ALA A 315 -6.58 4.29 -21.78
C ALA A 315 -5.83 4.12 -20.44
N LYS A 316 -4.62 3.56 -20.49
CA LYS A 316 -3.73 3.55 -19.35
C LYS A 316 -3.31 5.00 -19.16
N THR A 317 -3.71 5.59 -18.03
CA THR A 317 -3.08 6.79 -17.51
C THR A 317 -1.60 6.48 -17.28
N ASN A 318 -0.76 6.76 -18.28
CA ASN A 318 0.67 6.75 -18.11
C ASN A 318 1.02 8.06 -17.40
N LYS A 319 1.37 7.98 -16.11
CA LYS A 319 2.00 9.11 -15.41
C LYS A 319 3.36 9.32 -16.07
N ALA A 320 3.52 10.36 -16.89
CA ALA A 320 4.85 10.78 -17.33
C ALA A 320 5.58 11.34 -16.10
N LEU A 321 6.74 10.81 -15.78
CA LEU A 321 7.56 11.30 -14.68
C LEU A 321 8.54 12.30 -15.27
N MET A 322 8.88 13.39 -14.57
CA MET A 322 10.06 14.16 -14.97
C MET A 322 11.25 13.20 -15.04
N ASP A 323 12.09 13.32 -16.05
CA ASP A 323 13.20 12.39 -16.24
C ASP A 323 14.09 12.37 -15.00
N LYS A 324 14.55 11.17 -14.63
CA LYS A 324 15.54 11.05 -13.56
C LYS A 324 16.81 11.71 -14.06
N THR A 325 17.37 12.60 -13.26
CA THR A 325 18.72 13.05 -13.49
C THR A 325 19.67 11.95 -13.02
N SER A 326 20.72 11.74 -13.79
CA SER A 326 21.77 10.77 -13.47
C SER A 326 23.14 11.40 -13.66
N VAL A 327 23.26 12.67 -13.28
CA VAL A 327 24.51 13.45 -13.38
C VAL A 327 25.61 12.78 -12.57
N TRP A 328 25.27 12.22 -11.40
CA TRP A 328 26.21 11.46 -10.58
C TRP A 328 26.84 10.29 -11.34
N LYS A 329 26.10 9.63 -12.24
CA LYS A 329 26.64 8.49 -13.03
C LYS A 329 27.67 8.96 -14.03
N THR A 330 27.39 10.05 -14.73
CA THR A 330 28.32 10.63 -15.70
C THR A 330 29.56 11.15 -15.00
N ALA A 331 29.41 11.85 -13.88
CA ALA A 331 30.53 12.33 -13.07
C ALA A 331 31.39 11.18 -12.53
N LEU A 332 30.77 10.08 -12.07
CA LEU A 332 31.48 8.89 -11.64
C LEU A 332 32.22 8.22 -12.79
N ALA A 333 31.57 8.05 -13.95
CA ALA A 333 32.18 7.46 -15.12
C ALA A 333 33.42 8.25 -15.59
N ASN A 334 33.30 9.58 -15.65
CA ASN A 334 34.39 10.48 -16.00
C ASN A 334 35.55 10.48 -14.99
N ARG A 335 35.33 10.01 -13.75
CA ARG A 335 36.38 9.99 -12.72
C ARG A 335 37.04 8.63 -12.56
N VAL A 336 36.40 7.57 -13.07
CA VAL A 336 36.87 6.19 -12.96
C VAL A 336 37.48 5.71 -14.28
N PHE A 337 36.95 6.15 -15.43
CA PHE A 337 37.29 5.62 -16.74
C PHE A 337 37.94 6.63 -17.70
N ILE A 338 38.00 7.91 -17.32
CA ILE A 338 38.67 8.99 -18.07
C ILE A 338 39.77 9.54 -17.16
#